data_AF-A0A2D7LKR4-F1
#
_entry.id   AF-A0A2D7LKR4-F1
#
_cell.length_a   1.000
_cell.length_b   1.000
_cell.length_c   1.000
_cell.angle_alpha   90.00
_cell.angle_beta   90.00
_cell.angle_gamma   90.00
#
_symmetry.space_group_name_H-M   'P 1'
#
loop_
_entity.id
_entity.type
_entity.pdbx_description
1 polymer ?
#
loop_
_entity_poly.entity_id
_entity_poly.type
_entity_poly.pdbx_seq_one_letter_code
_entity_poly.pdbx_strand_id
1 'polypeptide(L)'
;MKNFIKNKVNKFNKVNLDFRKISKLKKYFTHIKLEEKIHRVANKYFQYFIKNWKYSQDQLEKSFQVNENDESLLKQSNIWITSVTWVLIGTSSFSILWLCFAKTEEVIVSTGRLEPKGKVHEIRIPSGGVAEKLLVKAGDKVKTGQILIQLDPESSA
;
A
#
# COMPACT_ATOMS: atom_id res chain seq x y z
N MET A 1 24.32 11.90 9.15
CA MET A 1 24.11 12.24 7.72
C MET A 1 24.79 11.29 6.72
N LYS A 2 26.05 10.87 6.92
CA LYS A 2 26.76 9.94 5.99
C LYS A 2 26.03 8.61 5.72
N ASN A 3 25.30 8.06 6.70
CA ASN A 3 24.59 6.79 6.54
C ASN A 3 23.28 6.88 5.72
N PHE A 4 22.69 8.07 5.59
CA PHE A 4 21.42 8.25 4.85
C PHE A 4 21.68 8.34 3.34
N ILE A 5 22.79 8.97 2.95
CA ILE A 5 23.26 9.03 1.56
C ILE A 5 23.69 7.62 1.10
N LYS A 6 24.38 6.84 1.95
CA LYS A 6 24.81 5.48 1.64
C LYS A 6 23.63 4.52 1.36
N ASN A 7 22.53 4.64 2.11
CA ASN A 7 21.35 3.79 1.92
C ASN A 7 20.55 4.16 0.66
N LYS A 8 20.52 5.45 0.30
CA LYS A 8 19.87 5.93 -0.93
C LYS A 8 20.66 5.52 -2.18
N VAL A 9 21.99 5.54 -2.11
CA VAL A 9 22.89 5.03 -3.17
C VAL A 9 22.73 3.52 -3.38
N ASN A 10 22.58 2.72 -2.31
CA ASN A 10 22.30 1.28 -2.44
C ASN A 10 20.95 0.96 -3.10
N LYS A 11 19.94 1.82 -2.93
CA LYS A 11 18.64 1.69 -3.62
C LYS A 11 18.77 1.95 -5.13
N PHE A 12 19.65 2.86 -5.53
CA PHE A 12 19.98 3.11 -6.94
C PHE A 12 20.76 1.95 -7.58
N ASN A 13 21.62 1.24 -6.84
CA ASN A 13 22.28 0.02 -7.33
C ASN A 13 21.33 -1.17 -7.52
N LYS A 14 20.12 -1.12 -6.97
CA LYS A 14 19.07 -2.14 -7.18
C LYS A 14 18.26 -1.89 -8.46
N VAL A 15 18.35 -0.68 -9.03
CA VAL A 15 17.84 -0.37 -10.38
C VAL A 15 18.91 -0.78 -11.40
N ASN A 16 19.23 -2.06 -11.38
CA ASN A 16 20.00 -2.71 -12.43
C ASN A 16 19.03 -2.88 -13.60
N LEU A 17 18.85 -1.80 -14.39
CA LEU A 17 18.25 -1.88 -15.72
C LEU A 17 18.99 -3.03 -16.42
N ASP A 18 18.31 -4.14 -16.66
CA ASP A 18 18.88 -5.39 -17.16
C ASP A 18 19.66 -5.13 -18.47
N PHE A 19 20.94 -4.78 -18.33
CA PHE A 19 21.85 -4.46 -19.43
C PHE A 19 21.99 -5.65 -20.39
N ARG A 20 21.61 -6.85 -19.94
CA ARG A 20 21.55 -8.08 -20.72
C ARG A 20 20.39 -8.10 -21.73
N LYS A 21 19.27 -7.43 -21.45
CA LYS A 21 18.19 -7.21 -22.43
C LYS A 21 18.54 -6.12 -23.44
N ILE A 22 19.19 -5.05 -22.98
CA ILE A 22 19.61 -3.92 -23.83
C ILE A 22 20.68 -4.38 -24.83
N SER A 23 21.62 -5.23 -24.41
CA SER A 23 22.64 -5.79 -25.31
C SER A 23 22.05 -6.73 -26.37
N LYS A 24 21.00 -7.49 -26.02
CA LYS A 24 20.25 -8.31 -27.00
C LYS A 24 19.52 -7.45 -28.02
N LEU A 25 18.91 -6.33 -27.59
CA LEU A 25 18.24 -5.39 -28.51
C LEU A 25 19.22 -4.75 -29.49
N LYS A 26 20.43 -4.42 -29.02
CA LYS A 26 21.50 -3.84 -29.85
C LYS A 26 21.88 -4.73 -31.04
N LYS A 27 21.76 -6.06 -30.89
CA LYS A 27 22.06 -7.05 -31.94
C LYS A 27 21.06 -7.03 -33.11
N TYR A 28 19.82 -6.57 -32.92
CA TYR A 28 18.85 -6.42 -34.01
C TYR A 28 19.07 -5.13 -34.81
N PHE A 29 19.70 -4.13 -34.21
CA PHE A 29 19.91 -2.82 -34.83
C PHE A 29 21.17 -2.75 -35.70
N THR A 30 22.11 -3.68 -35.53
CA THR A 30 23.42 -3.71 -36.22
C THR A 30 23.34 -3.98 -37.74
N HIS A 31 22.20 -4.40 -38.27
CA HIS A 31 22.03 -4.65 -39.72
C HIS A 31 21.41 -3.46 -40.48
N ILE A 32 21.07 -2.39 -39.78
CA ILE A 32 20.38 -1.23 -40.36
C ILE A 32 21.42 -0.10 -40.54
N LYS A 33 21.69 0.27 -41.80
CA LYS A 33 22.64 1.34 -42.25
C LYS A 33 22.31 2.75 -41.72
N LEU A 34 21.40 2.82 -40.76
CA LEU A 34 20.85 3.98 -40.10
C LEU A 34 21.72 4.43 -38.92
N GLU A 35 22.60 3.56 -38.40
CA GLU A 35 23.49 3.84 -37.26
C GLU A 35 24.35 5.10 -37.48
N GLU A 36 24.97 5.30 -38.65
CA GLU A 36 25.82 6.47 -38.87
C GLU A 36 25.04 7.80 -38.90
N LYS A 37 23.83 7.80 -39.46
CA LYS A 37 22.99 9.00 -39.48
C LYS A 37 22.44 9.30 -38.10
N ILE A 38 22.01 8.26 -37.37
CA ILE A 38 21.52 8.39 -35.99
C ILE A 38 22.61 8.94 -35.10
N HIS A 39 23.84 8.42 -35.17
CA HIS A 39 24.93 8.94 -34.33
C HIS A 39 25.26 10.40 -34.61
N ARG A 40 25.23 10.86 -35.87
CA ARG A 40 25.46 12.27 -36.21
C ARG A 40 24.36 13.19 -35.68
N VAL A 41 23.10 12.78 -35.85
CA VAL A 41 21.95 13.56 -35.38
C VAL A 41 21.91 13.57 -33.85
N ALA A 42 22.05 12.41 -33.21
CA ALA A 42 22.09 12.26 -31.76
C ALA A 42 23.25 13.05 -31.15
N ASN A 43 24.45 13.00 -31.73
CA ASN A 43 25.58 13.78 -31.22
C ASN A 43 25.34 15.28 -31.35
N LYS A 44 24.73 15.77 -32.44
CA LYS A 44 24.39 17.20 -32.59
C LYS A 44 23.45 17.68 -31.48
N TYR A 45 22.40 16.91 -31.17
CA TYR A 45 21.48 17.22 -30.08
C TYR A 45 22.13 17.02 -28.69
N PHE A 46 22.97 16.01 -28.54
CA PHE A 46 23.70 15.74 -27.30
C PHE A 46 24.66 16.88 -26.97
N GLN A 47 25.42 17.38 -27.95
CA GLN A 47 26.32 18.51 -27.77
C GLN A 47 25.55 19.80 -27.43
N TYR A 48 24.40 20.02 -28.07
CA TYR A 48 23.54 21.16 -27.72
C TYR A 48 23.01 21.06 -26.28
N PHE A 49 22.58 19.87 -25.87
CA PHE A 49 22.11 19.59 -24.52
C PHE A 49 23.21 19.79 -23.48
N ILE A 50 24.39 19.20 -23.68
CA ILE A 50 25.54 19.33 -22.76
C ILE A 50 25.98 20.80 -22.67
N LYS A 51 26.01 21.54 -23.78
CA LYS A 51 26.35 22.96 -23.77
C LYS A 51 25.35 23.78 -22.94
N ASN A 52 24.05 23.53 -23.13
CA ASN A 52 23.00 24.21 -22.38
C ASN A 52 23.03 23.84 -20.89
N TRP A 53 23.28 22.57 -20.58
CA TRP A 53 23.42 22.08 -19.19
C TRP A 53 24.63 22.70 -18.50
N LYS A 54 25.77 22.74 -19.19
CA LYS A 54 27.02 23.33 -18.66
C LYS A 54 26.87 24.82 -18.38
N TYR A 55 26.19 25.55 -19.27
CA TYR A 55 25.86 26.96 -19.05
C TYR A 55 25.07 27.18 -17.74
N SER A 56 24.10 26.31 -17.42
CA SER A 56 23.37 26.39 -16.15
C SER A 56 24.21 26.02 -14.93
N GLN A 57 25.18 25.11 -15.06
CA GLN A 57 26.11 24.76 -13.97
C GLN A 57 27.10 25.89 -13.69
N ASP A 58 27.65 26.52 -14.72
CA ASP A 58 28.63 27.61 -14.58
C ASP A 58 28.03 28.83 -13.85
N GLN A 59 26.72 29.09 -14.04
CA GLN A 59 26.01 30.17 -13.33
C GLN A 59 25.76 29.84 -11.87
N LEU A 60 25.52 28.57 -11.55
CA LEU A 60 25.38 28.11 -10.17
C LEU A 60 26.71 28.17 -9.43
N GLU A 61 27.81 27.76 -10.07
CA GLU A 61 29.15 27.81 -9.47
C GLU A 61 29.56 29.25 -9.08
N LYS A 62 29.26 30.23 -9.93
CA LYS A 62 29.45 31.66 -9.60
C LYS A 62 28.60 32.12 -8.41
N SER A 63 27.42 31.55 -8.21
CA SER A 63 26.57 31.86 -7.05
C SER A 63 27.05 31.19 -5.75
N PHE A 64 27.90 30.16 -5.84
CA PHE A 64 28.51 29.48 -4.70
C PHE A 64 29.94 29.92 -4.40
N GLN A 65 30.61 30.67 -5.28
CA GLN A 65 31.86 31.41 -4.98
C GLN A 65 31.57 32.61 -4.06
N VAL A 66 31.19 32.30 -2.82
CA VAL A 66 31.10 33.26 -1.72
C VAL A 66 32.52 33.50 -1.21
N ASN A 67 32.98 34.75 -1.19
CA ASN A 67 34.30 35.14 -0.71
C ASN A 67 34.51 34.66 0.74
N GLU A 68 35.55 33.85 0.93
CA GLU A 68 35.92 33.21 2.20
C GLU A 68 36.50 34.20 3.23
N ASN A 69 36.78 35.45 2.84
CA ASN A 69 37.60 36.41 3.60
C ASN A 69 36.84 37.59 4.23
N ASP A 70 35.51 37.65 4.14
CA ASP A 70 34.76 38.77 4.71
C ASP A 70 34.19 38.40 6.09
N GLU A 71 35.02 38.58 7.14
CA GLU A 71 34.68 38.38 8.57
C GLU A 71 33.47 39.21 9.08
N SER A 72 32.83 40.01 8.23
CA SER A 72 31.62 40.78 8.55
C SER A 72 30.34 40.28 7.84
N LEU A 73 30.39 39.17 7.10
CA LEU A 73 29.27 38.65 6.28
C LEU A 73 28.36 37.62 6.94
N LEU A 74 28.23 37.62 8.27
CA LEU A 74 27.11 36.93 8.93
C LEU A 74 25.91 37.85 9.19
N LYS A 75 25.65 38.84 8.32
CA LYS A 75 24.25 39.29 8.13
C LYS A 75 23.52 38.27 7.26
N GLN A 76 23.37 37.11 7.87
CA GLN A 76 22.61 35.99 7.36
C GLN A 76 21.22 36.49 6.97
N SER A 77 20.82 36.26 5.71
CA SER A 77 19.55 36.75 5.16
C SER A 77 18.39 36.22 6.00
N ASN A 78 17.84 37.08 6.86
CA ASN A 78 16.76 36.74 7.78
C ASN A 78 15.52 36.23 7.05
N ILE A 79 15.32 36.63 5.79
CA ILE A 79 14.14 36.26 4.99
C ILE A 79 14.19 34.79 4.56
N TRP A 80 15.38 34.28 4.21
CA TRP A 80 15.50 32.89 3.73
C TRP A 80 15.26 31.89 4.87
N ILE A 81 15.79 32.18 6.06
CA ILE A 81 15.67 31.30 7.23
C ILE A 81 14.31 31.39 7.87
N THR A 82 13.74 32.59 7.96
CA THR A 82 12.36 32.73 8.44
C THR A 82 11.39 32.00 7.51
N SER A 83 11.59 32.08 6.20
CA SER A 83 10.79 31.33 5.22
C SER A 83 10.91 29.81 5.42
N VAL A 84 12.12 29.27 5.55
CA VAL A 84 12.34 27.84 5.82
C VAL A 84 11.71 27.42 7.16
N THR A 85 11.79 28.27 8.18
CA THR A 85 11.21 28.00 9.51
C THR A 85 9.69 27.97 9.46
N TRP A 86 9.05 28.93 8.78
CA TRP A 86 7.61 28.95 8.57
C TRP A 86 7.12 27.77 7.73
N VAL A 87 7.88 27.32 6.73
CA VAL A 87 7.56 26.11 5.97
C VAL A 87 7.64 24.87 6.84
N LEU A 88 8.66 24.76 7.70
CA LEU A 88 8.81 23.62 8.61
C LEU A 88 7.65 23.55 9.62
N ILE A 89 7.32 24.68 10.23
CA ILE A 89 6.20 24.81 11.17
C ILE A 89 4.89 24.53 10.44
N GLY A 90 4.65 25.18 9.29
CA GLY A 90 3.43 25.02 8.51
C GLY A 90 3.20 23.58 8.07
N THR A 91 4.25 22.89 7.59
CA THR A 91 4.14 21.48 7.17
C THR A 91 3.86 20.55 8.36
N SER A 92 4.49 20.81 9.50
CA SER A 92 4.29 20.02 10.73
C SER A 92 2.86 20.21 11.27
N SER A 93 2.42 21.45 11.40
CA SER A 93 1.06 21.79 11.84
C SER A 93 0.00 21.28 10.88
N PHE A 94 0.23 21.39 9.58
CA PHE A 94 -0.67 20.84 8.56
C PHE A 94 -0.81 19.32 8.69
N SER A 95 0.30 18.60 8.92
CA SER A 95 0.27 17.15 9.10
C SER A 95 -0.54 16.72 10.34
N ILE A 96 -0.38 17.45 11.44
CA ILE A 96 -1.12 17.21 12.69
C ILE A 96 -2.60 17.52 12.49
N LEU A 97 -2.92 18.66 11.89
CA LEU A 97 -4.29 19.05 11.60
C LEU A 97 -4.96 18.02 10.69
N TRP A 98 -4.26 17.60 9.64
CA TRP A 98 -4.72 16.54 8.75
C TRP A 98 -5.02 15.24 9.51
N LEU A 99 -4.15 14.86 10.45
CA LEU A 99 -4.35 13.66 11.26
C LEU A 99 -5.57 13.76 12.18
N CYS A 100 -5.84 14.94 12.75
CA CYS A 100 -7.04 15.17 13.57
C CYS A 100 -8.34 15.06 12.75
N PHE A 101 -8.31 15.46 11.48
CA PHE A 101 -9.47 15.36 10.59
C PHE A 101 -9.61 13.99 9.91
N ALA A 102 -8.51 13.23 9.78
CA ALA A 102 -8.51 11.93 9.16
C ALA A 102 -9.27 10.90 10.00
N LYS A 103 -10.55 10.67 9.67
CA LYS A 103 -11.31 9.54 10.22
C LYS A 103 -10.66 8.24 9.80
N THR A 104 -10.13 7.49 10.77
CA THR A 104 -9.66 6.13 10.56
C THR A 104 -10.82 5.19 10.85
N GLU A 105 -11.26 4.46 9.83
CA GLU A 105 -12.29 3.44 9.97
C GLU A 105 -11.64 2.19 10.59
N GLU A 106 -12.10 1.82 11.80
CA GLU A 106 -11.68 0.57 12.44
C GLU A 106 -12.49 -0.58 11.85
N VAL A 107 -11.83 -1.47 11.12
CA VAL A 107 -12.46 -2.67 10.57
C VAL A 107 -12.31 -3.81 11.57
N ILE A 108 -13.31 -3.96 12.45
CA ILE A 108 -13.44 -5.14 13.30
C ILE A 108 -14.07 -6.29 12.52
N VAL A 109 -13.28 -7.33 12.24
CA VAL A 109 -13.81 -8.60 11.74
C VAL A 109 -14.37 -9.40 12.90
N SER A 110 -15.69 -9.39 13.06
CA SER A 110 -16.39 -10.20 14.05
C SER A 110 -16.89 -11.51 13.44
N THR A 111 -16.47 -12.64 14.00
CA THR A 111 -17.03 -13.95 13.65
C THR A 111 -18.32 -14.16 14.44
N GLY A 112 -19.47 -13.89 13.83
CA GLY A 112 -20.77 -14.19 14.42
C GLY A 112 -21.10 -15.69 14.32
N ARG A 113 -21.72 -16.27 15.36
CA ARG A 113 -22.36 -17.59 15.28
C ARG A 113 -23.87 -17.40 15.12
N LEU A 114 -24.48 -18.19 14.26
CA LEU A 114 -25.93 -18.22 14.08
C LEU A 114 -26.52 -19.15 15.14
N GLU A 115 -27.05 -18.57 16.21
CA GLU A 115 -27.87 -19.30 17.17
C GLU A 115 -29.34 -19.31 16.69
N PRO A 116 -30.06 -20.43 16.85
CA PRO A 116 -31.46 -20.50 16.49
C PRO A 116 -32.25 -19.47 17.30
N LYS A 117 -33.19 -18.79 16.64
CA LYS A 117 -34.08 -17.82 17.27
C LYS A 117 -35.12 -18.58 18.11
N GLY A 118 -34.77 -18.94 19.34
CA GLY A 118 -35.65 -19.63 20.28
C GLY A 118 -34.94 -20.70 21.11
N LYS A 119 -35.68 -21.36 22.00
CA LYS A 119 -35.17 -22.49 22.77
C LYS A 119 -35.21 -23.76 21.91
N VAL A 120 -34.10 -24.49 21.88
CA VAL A 120 -34.06 -25.86 21.36
C VAL A 120 -34.68 -26.76 22.43
N HIS A 121 -35.81 -27.39 22.12
CA HIS A 121 -36.49 -28.29 23.03
C HIS A 121 -36.12 -29.74 22.70
N GLU A 122 -35.46 -30.42 23.66
CA GLU A 122 -35.23 -31.86 23.60
C GLU A 122 -36.50 -32.58 24.05
N ILE A 123 -37.09 -33.38 23.17
CA ILE A 123 -38.31 -34.14 23.47
C ILE A 123 -37.89 -35.45 24.14
N ARG A 124 -38.28 -35.64 25.39
CA ARG A 124 -38.00 -36.85 26.16
C ARG A 124 -39.24 -37.74 26.22
N ILE A 125 -39.03 -39.04 26.04
CA ILE A 125 -40.07 -40.04 26.20
C ILE A 125 -40.27 -40.27 27.71
N PRO A 126 -41.50 -40.22 28.24
CA PRO A 126 -41.76 -40.60 29.63
C PRO A 126 -41.37 -42.08 29.84
N SER A 127 -40.94 -42.44 31.04
CA SER A 127 -40.43 -43.78 31.36
C SER A 127 -41.44 -44.87 30.99
N GLY A 128 -41.24 -45.57 29.87
CA GLY A 128 -41.95 -46.83 29.58
C GLY A 128 -42.26 -47.22 28.13
N GLY A 129 -42.41 -46.31 27.16
CA GLY A 129 -42.99 -46.66 25.85
C GLY A 129 -42.00 -46.98 24.72
N VAL A 130 -42.27 -48.03 23.94
CA VAL A 130 -41.57 -48.31 22.67
C VAL A 130 -42.16 -47.44 21.55
N ALA A 131 -41.31 -46.87 20.69
CA ALA A 131 -41.76 -46.09 19.54
C ALA A 131 -42.37 -46.99 18.47
N GLU A 132 -43.68 -46.88 18.27
CA GLU A 132 -44.44 -47.64 17.27
C GLU A 132 -44.30 -46.98 15.88
N LYS A 133 -44.45 -45.65 15.81
CA LYS A 133 -44.43 -44.92 14.53
C LYS A 133 -43.85 -43.52 14.64
N LEU A 134 -42.93 -43.18 13.73
CA LEU A 134 -42.39 -41.84 13.54
C LEU A 134 -43.14 -41.13 12.40
N LEU A 135 -43.81 -40.02 12.70
CA LEU A 135 -44.65 -39.29 11.75
C LEU A 135 -43.93 -38.11 11.08
N VAL A 136 -42.70 -37.83 11.49
CA VAL A 136 -41.88 -36.69 11.01
C VAL A 136 -40.45 -37.14 10.70
N LYS A 137 -39.78 -36.41 9.80
CA LYS A 137 -38.38 -36.63 9.44
C LYS A 137 -37.51 -35.45 9.89
N ALA A 138 -36.20 -35.69 9.97
CA ALA A 138 -35.23 -34.64 10.30
C ALA A 138 -35.30 -33.50 9.29
N GLY A 139 -35.48 -32.27 9.78
CA GLY A 139 -35.60 -31.05 8.97
C GLY A 139 -37.04 -30.62 8.63
N ASP A 140 -38.05 -31.42 8.99
CA ASP A 140 -39.45 -31.03 8.77
C ASP A 140 -39.87 -29.86 9.67
N LYS A 141 -40.62 -28.90 9.11
CA LYS A 141 -41.23 -27.81 9.87
C LYS A 141 -42.51 -28.29 10.53
N VAL A 142 -42.58 -28.21 11.84
CA VAL A 142 -43.72 -28.68 12.65
C VAL A 142 -44.44 -27.50 13.31
N LYS A 143 -45.74 -27.66 13.56
CA LYS A 143 -46.55 -26.67 14.30
C LYS A 143 -46.68 -27.09 15.77
N THR A 144 -46.93 -26.12 16.65
CA THR A 144 -47.22 -26.39 18.06
C THR A 144 -48.42 -27.34 18.18
N GLY A 145 -48.27 -28.43 18.93
CA GLY A 145 -49.30 -29.45 19.13
C GLY A 145 -49.39 -30.53 18.04
N GLN A 146 -48.52 -30.49 17.03
CA GLN A 146 -48.45 -31.56 16.03
C GLN A 146 -47.88 -32.85 16.64
N ILE A 147 -48.50 -33.99 16.33
CA ILE A 147 -48.05 -35.30 16.77
C ILE A 147 -46.77 -35.66 16.00
N LEU A 148 -45.70 -36.00 16.74
CA LEU A 148 -44.38 -36.28 16.17
C LEU A 148 -44.08 -37.78 16.16
N ILE A 149 -44.40 -38.47 17.27
CA ILE A 149 -44.16 -39.89 17.47
C ILE A 149 -45.38 -40.53 18.12
N GLN A 150 -45.67 -41.76 17.76
CA GLN A 150 -46.68 -42.61 18.38
C GLN A 150 -45.95 -43.70 19.16
N LEU A 151 -46.34 -43.87 20.43
CA LEU A 151 -45.75 -44.85 21.35
C LEU A 151 -46.76 -45.98 21.56
N ASP A 152 -46.25 -47.20 21.66
CA ASP A 152 -47.05 -48.38 22.00
C ASP A 152 -47.32 -48.39 23.53
N PRO A 153 -48.60 -48.34 23.96
CA PRO A 153 -48.96 -48.38 25.37
C PRO A 153 -48.81 -49.77 26.01
N GLU A 154 -48.79 -50.87 25.24
CA GLU A 154 -48.73 -52.23 25.77
C GLU A 154 -47.30 -52.67 26.15
N SER A 155 -46.27 -51.98 25.64
CA SER A 155 -44.87 -52.30 25.92
C SER A 155 -44.36 -51.79 27.28
N SER A 156 -45.18 -51.03 28.01
CA SER A 156 -44.81 -50.34 29.27
C SER A 156 -45.19 -51.12 30.54
N ALA A 157 -45.76 -52.33 30.41
CA ALA A 157 -46.23 -53.17 31.50
C ALA A 157 -45.22 -54.24 31.91
#